data_AF-A0A2S4LHG3-F1
#
_entry.id   AF-A0A2S4LHG3-F1
#
_cell.length_a   1.000
_cell.length_b   1.000
_cell.length_c   1.000
_cell.angle_alpha   90.00
_cell.angle_beta   90.00
_cell.angle_gamma   90.00
#
_symmetry.space_group_name_H-M   'P 1'
#
loop_
_entity.id
_entity.type
_entity.pdbx_description
1 polymer ?
#
loop_
_entity_poly.entity_id
_entity_poly.type
_entity_poly.pdbx_seq_one_letter_code
_entity_poly.pdbx_strand_id
1 'polypeptide(L)'
;MAHDDEVSPEPTRKVGVREFRGNVAGFMRQVRHGASFAVTARHAVIAIVPPPPPSGRRRPGTLRGQIDRAPDLDVLPPELLAAMEGEDAEGEDAEGEDAKGEEA
;
A
#
# COMPACT_ATOMS: atom_id res chain seq x y z
N MET A 1 9.86 -0.28 -39.26
CA MET A 1 8.71 -1.03 -38.72
C MET A 1 9.25 -2.28 -38.06
N ALA A 2 9.27 -2.36 -36.73
CA ALA A 2 9.59 -3.60 -36.03
C ALA A 2 8.27 -4.23 -35.58
N HIS A 3 8.14 -5.52 -35.84
CA HIS A 3 6.95 -6.34 -35.64
C HIS A 3 6.43 -6.25 -34.19
N ASP A 4 5.15 -5.91 -34.03
CA ASP A 4 4.39 -6.18 -32.82
C ASP A 4 4.30 -7.69 -32.66
N ASP A 5 5.17 -8.25 -31.82
CA ASP A 5 5.14 -9.66 -31.43
C ASP A 5 3.80 -9.93 -30.72
N GLU A 6 2.97 -10.68 -31.43
CA GLU A 6 1.67 -11.19 -31.04
C GLU A 6 1.83 -12.09 -29.80
N VAL A 7 1.76 -11.50 -28.61
CA VAL A 7 1.63 -12.28 -27.36
C VAL A 7 0.23 -12.86 -27.35
N SER A 8 0.06 -14.01 -27.99
CA SER A 8 -1.09 -14.88 -27.80
C SER A 8 -0.85 -15.62 -26.48
N PRO A 9 -1.50 -15.26 -25.36
CA PRO A 9 -1.24 -15.94 -24.10
C PRO A 9 -1.87 -17.34 -24.14
N GLU A 10 -1.00 -18.36 -24.15
CA GLU A 10 -1.29 -19.78 -23.90
C GLU A 10 -2.17 -20.00 -22.63
N PRO A 11 -2.82 -21.18 -22.52
CA PRO A 11 -4.26 -21.33 -22.31
C PRO A 11 -4.76 -20.62 -21.05
N THR A 12 -5.63 -19.64 -21.28
CA THR A 12 -6.35 -18.95 -20.20
C THR A 12 -7.17 -19.97 -19.41
N ARG A 13 -6.82 -20.21 -18.14
CA ARG A 13 -7.53 -21.16 -17.28
C ARG A 13 -8.99 -20.73 -17.18
N LYS A 14 -9.90 -21.57 -17.70
CA LYS A 14 -11.34 -21.27 -17.74
C LYS A 14 -11.95 -21.48 -16.37
N VAL A 15 -12.59 -20.45 -15.83
CA VAL A 15 -13.25 -20.46 -14.52
C VAL A 15 -14.71 -20.06 -14.73
N GLY A 16 -15.65 -20.80 -14.13
CA GLY A 16 -17.06 -20.41 -14.19
C GLY A 16 -17.33 -19.15 -13.34
N VAL A 17 -18.23 -18.26 -13.77
CA VAL A 17 -18.61 -17.05 -13.01
C VAL A 17 -18.97 -17.35 -11.55
N ARG A 18 -19.65 -18.48 -11.32
CA ARG A 18 -20.10 -18.86 -9.98
C ARG A 18 -18.94 -19.26 -9.07
N GLU A 19 -17.93 -19.93 -9.63
CA GLU A 19 -16.70 -20.30 -8.93
C GLU A 19 -15.83 -19.05 -8.70
N PHE A 20 -15.69 -18.20 -9.72
CA PHE A 20 -14.97 -16.94 -9.62
C PHE A 20 -15.54 -16.04 -8.52
N ARG A 21 -16.88 -15.89 -8.46
CA ARG A 21 -17.55 -15.10 -7.41
C ARG A 21 -17.39 -15.70 -6.01
N GLY A 22 -17.33 -17.04 -5.91
CA GLY A 22 -17.15 -17.73 -4.63
C GLY A 22 -15.78 -17.50 -3.99
N ASN A 23 -14.75 -17.18 -4.77
CA ASN A 23 -13.39 -16.97 -4.26
C ASN A 23 -12.60 -15.92 -5.07
N VAL A 24 -13.19 -14.74 -5.29
CA VAL A 24 -12.55 -13.68 -6.08
C VAL A 24 -11.17 -13.33 -5.53
N ALA A 25 -11.03 -13.22 -4.20
CA ALA A 25 -9.76 -12.87 -3.56
C ALA A 25 -8.66 -13.91 -3.82
N GLY A 26 -8.98 -15.20 -3.84
CA GLY A 26 -8.04 -16.27 -4.18
C GLY A 26 -7.56 -16.17 -5.61
N PHE A 27 -8.48 -15.98 -6.57
CA PHE A 27 -8.13 -15.79 -7.97
C PHE A 27 -7.29 -14.52 -8.17
N MET A 28 -7.62 -13.40 -7.53
CA MET A 28 -6.84 -12.16 -7.64
C MET A 28 -5.41 -12.30 -7.10
N ARG A 29 -5.20 -13.11 -6.04
CA ARG A 29 -3.84 -13.44 -5.59
C ARG A 29 -3.08 -14.23 -6.64
N GLN A 30 -3.70 -15.23 -7.26
CA GLN A 30 -3.06 -16.00 -8.34
C GLN A 30 -2.74 -15.12 -9.55
N VAL A 31 -3.63 -14.19 -9.89
CA VAL A 31 -3.40 -13.19 -10.94
C VAL A 31 -2.18 -12.34 -10.62
N ARG A 32 -2.06 -11.85 -9.37
CA ARG A 32 -0.87 -11.12 -8.91
C ARG A 32 0.43 -11.91 -9.02
N HIS A 33 0.37 -13.23 -8.92
CA HIS A 33 1.51 -14.13 -9.09
C HIS A 33 1.78 -14.51 -10.56
N GLY A 34 1.04 -13.97 -11.52
CA GLY A 34 1.27 -14.18 -12.95
C GLY A 34 0.24 -15.09 -13.65
N ALA A 35 -0.82 -15.52 -12.98
CA ALA A 35 -1.84 -16.36 -13.61
C ALA A 35 -2.85 -15.55 -14.45
N SER A 36 -3.32 -16.16 -15.54
CA SER A 36 -4.38 -15.61 -16.41
C SER A 36 -5.65 -16.47 -16.32
N PHE A 37 -6.81 -15.84 -16.16
CA PHE A 37 -8.10 -16.55 -16.07
C PHE A 37 -9.11 -16.04 -17.10
N ALA A 38 -9.82 -16.97 -17.75
CA ALA A 38 -10.96 -16.68 -18.60
C ALA A 38 -12.23 -16.99 -17.80
N VAL A 39 -12.96 -15.96 -17.42
CA VAL A 39 -14.23 -16.11 -16.71
C VAL A 39 -15.31 -16.46 -17.73
N THR A 40 -16.02 -17.55 -17.47
CA THR A 40 -17.03 -18.13 -18.38
C THR A 40 -18.41 -18.18 -17.73
N ALA A 41 -19.44 -17.83 -18.49
CA ALA A 41 -20.84 -18.00 -18.13
C ALA A 41 -21.52 -18.84 -19.21
N ARG A 42 -22.20 -19.94 -18.83
CA ARG A 42 -22.87 -20.84 -19.79
C ARG A 42 -21.95 -21.27 -20.95
N HIS A 43 -20.71 -21.62 -20.65
CA HIS A 43 -19.66 -22.01 -21.61
C HIS A 43 -19.18 -20.90 -22.57
N ALA A 44 -19.68 -19.68 -22.45
CA ALA A 44 -19.15 -18.51 -23.16
C ALA A 44 -18.16 -17.74 -22.28
N VAL A 45 -17.06 -17.27 -22.85
CA VAL A 45 -16.10 -16.39 -22.16
C VAL A 45 -16.71 -14.99 -22.06
N ILE A 46 -16.79 -14.45 -20.85
CA ILE A 46 -17.36 -13.11 -20.59
C ILE A 46 -16.31 -12.09 -20.17
N ALA A 47 -15.19 -12.54 -19.61
CA ALA A 47 -14.11 -11.68 -19.16
C ALA A 47 -12.78 -12.43 -19.16
N ILE A 48 -11.70 -11.71 -19.38
CA ILE A 48 -10.33 -12.20 -19.23
C ILE A 48 -9.69 -11.37 -18.13
N VAL A 49 -9.08 -12.04 -17.17
CA VAL A 49 -8.31 -11.43 -16.09
C VAL A 49 -6.83 -11.74 -16.36
N PRO A 50 -6.09 -10.81 -16.98
CA PRO A 50 -4.66 -10.97 -17.21
C PRO A 50 -3.87 -10.68 -15.94
N PRO A 51 -2.62 -11.17 -15.82
CA PRO A 51 -1.71 -10.78 -14.76
C PRO A 51 -1.48 -9.27 -14.76
N PRO A 52 -1.17 -8.66 -13.59
CA PRO A 52 -0.85 -7.25 -13.56
C PRO A 52 0.41 -7.00 -14.39
N PRO A 53 0.49 -5.85 -15.08
CA PRO A 53 1.71 -5.49 -15.77
C PRO A 53 2.86 -5.43 -14.75
N PRO A 54 4.08 -5.83 -15.13
CA PRO A 54 5.22 -5.71 -14.24
C PRO A 54 5.33 -4.25 -13.77
N SER A 55 5.46 -4.04 -12.46
CA SER A 55 5.71 -2.70 -11.93
C SER A 55 7.01 -2.20 -12.54
N GLY A 56 6.93 -1.21 -13.42
CA GLY A 56 8.09 -0.66 -14.08
C GLY A 56 9.12 -0.24 -13.04
N ARG A 57 10.35 -0.76 -13.16
CA ARG A 57 11.45 -0.36 -12.30
C ARG A 57 11.62 1.16 -12.45
N ARG A 58 11.35 1.92 -11.39
CA ARG A 58 11.53 3.38 -11.39
C ARG A 58 12.97 3.66 -11.79
N ARG A 59 13.18 4.35 -12.92
CA ARG A 59 14.53 4.73 -13.35
C ARG A 59 14.96 5.93 -12.52
N PRO A 60 16.06 5.85 -11.74
CA PRO A 60 16.59 7.02 -11.04
C PRO A 60 16.73 8.19 -12.01
N GLY A 61 16.26 9.37 -11.62
CA GLY A 61 16.29 10.57 -12.47
C GLY A 61 15.12 10.75 -13.46
N THR A 62 14.11 9.86 -13.49
CA THR A 62 12.87 10.09 -14.29
C THR A 62 11.96 11.17 -13.74
N LEU A 63 12.10 11.52 -12.46
CA LEU A 63 11.49 12.69 -11.82
C LEU A 63 12.55 13.76 -11.55
N ARG A 64 13.36 14.09 -12.56
CA ARG A 64 14.18 15.31 -12.54
C ARG A 64 13.25 16.51 -12.73
N GLY A 65 12.61 16.92 -11.64
CA GLY A 65 11.86 18.17 -11.55
C GLY A 65 12.54 19.11 -10.57
N GLN A 66 12.30 20.40 -10.73
CA GLN A 66 12.67 21.40 -9.73
C GLN A 66 11.67 21.27 -8.57
N ILE A 67 12.17 20.91 -7.38
CA ILE A 67 11.36 20.91 -6.17
C ILE A 67 11.40 22.33 -5.64
N ASP A 68 10.27 23.04 -5.69
CA ASP A 68 10.14 24.33 -5.02
C ASP A 68 10.06 24.09 -3.52
N ARG A 69 11.11 24.48 -2.82
CA ARG A 69 11.19 24.39 -1.36
C ARG A 69 10.39 25.55 -0.77
N ALA A 70 9.45 25.24 0.11
CA ALA A 70 8.78 26.27 0.87
C ALA A 70 9.80 26.98 1.80
N PRO A 71 9.72 28.32 1.99
CA PRO A 71 10.71 29.08 2.78
C PRO A 71 10.80 28.65 4.25
N ASP A 72 9.75 28.02 4.75
CA ASP A 72 9.55 27.54 6.12
C ASP A 72 9.91 26.06 6.31
N LEU A 73 10.32 25.34 5.25
CA LEU A 73 10.62 23.91 5.36
C LEU A 73 11.79 23.61 6.31
N ASP A 74 12.66 24.59 6.55
CA ASP A 74 13.80 24.47 7.46
C ASP A 74 13.46 24.96 8.88
N VAL A 75 12.22 25.41 9.13
CA VAL A 75 11.74 25.84 10.45
C VAL A 75 11.00 24.68 11.10
N LEU A 76 11.48 24.25 12.25
CA LEU A 76 10.84 23.20 13.03
C LEU A 76 9.64 23.79 13.80
N PRO A 77 8.45 23.15 13.77
CA PRO A 77 7.35 23.51 14.65
C PRO A 77 7.78 23.49 16.12
N PRO A 78 7.36 24.46 16.95
CA PRO A 78 7.80 24.60 18.34
C PRO A 78 7.60 23.34 19.19
N GLU A 79 6.55 22.59 18.91
CA GLU A 79 6.16 21.37 19.62
C GLU A 79 7.14 20.24 19.32
N LEU A 80 7.60 20.14 18.08
CA LEU A 80 8.63 19.19 17.69
C LEU A 80 10.01 19.60 18.20
N LEU A 81 10.27 20.90 18.32
CA LEU A 81 11.50 21.41 18.90
C LEU A 81 11.57 21.09 20.40
N ALA A 82 10.52 21.38 21.15
CA ALA A 82 10.40 21.06 22.58
C ALA A 82 10.55 19.56 22.85
N ALA A 83 9.95 18.70 22.01
CA ALA A 83 10.12 17.25 22.07
C ALA A 83 11.58 16.80 21.89
N MET A 84 12.32 17.46 20.99
CA MET A 84 13.72 17.15 20.71
C MET A 84 14.67 17.73 21.76
N GLU A 85 14.32 18.85 22.37
CA GLU A 85 15.05 19.50 23.46
C GLU A 85 14.70 18.88 24.84
N GLY A 86 13.71 17.98 24.89
CA GLY A 86 13.32 17.24 26.08
C GLY A 86 12.43 18.04 27.03
N GLU A 87 11.90 19.19 26.58
CA GLU A 87 11.07 20.11 27.35
C GLU A 87 9.63 19.58 27.54
N ASP A 88 9.23 18.55 26.79
CA ASP A 88 7.94 17.87 26.93
C ASP A 88 7.88 16.89 28.12
N ALA A 89 9.01 16.62 28.78
CA ALA A 89 9.11 15.62 29.85
C ALA A 89 8.86 16.17 31.27
N GLU A 90 8.64 17.48 31.42
CA GLU A 90 8.41 18.12 32.72
C GLU A 90 6.92 18.50 32.88
N GLY A 91 6.04 17.50 33.08
CA GLY A 91 4.61 17.82 33.14
C GLY A 91 3.62 16.79 33.69
N GLU A 92 4.00 15.58 34.13
CA GLU A 92 3.03 14.59 34.65
C GLU A 92 3.49 13.82 35.90
N ASP A 93 4.31 14.40 36.79
CA ASP A 93 4.76 13.69 38.01
C ASP A 93 4.85 14.61 39.24
N ALA A 94 3.85 15.44 39.52
CA ALA A 94 3.73 16.06 40.83
C ALA A 94 2.27 16.29 41.23
N GLU A 95 1.97 15.96 42.49
CA GLU A 95 0.68 16.00 43.22
C GLU A 95 -0.05 14.64 43.24
N GLY A 96 -0.18 13.90 44.34
CA GLY A 96 0.11 14.15 45.75
C GLY A 96 -0.98 13.43 46.56
N GLU A 97 -0.62 12.68 47.61
CA GLU A 97 -1.55 12.34 48.69
C GLU A 97 -0.78 11.87 49.93
N ASP A 98 -0.46 12.83 50.80
CA ASP A 98 -0.18 12.62 52.21
C ASP A 98 -1.41 11.98 52.88
N ALA A 99 -1.26 10.74 53.36
CA ALA A 99 -2.17 10.17 54.36
C ALA A 99 -1.36 9.86 55.63
N LYS A 100 -1.30 10.84 56.53
CA LYS A 100 -1.02 10.59 57.95
C LYS A 100 -2.16 9.73 58.53
N GLY A 101 -1.85 8.49 58.86
CA GLY A 101 -2.64 7.64 59.75
C GLY A 101 -1.77 7.24 60.94
N GLU A 102 -2.13 7.77 62.09
CA GLU A 102 -1.57 7.56 63.43
C GLU A 102 -1.57 6.06 63.83
N GLU A 103 -0.45 5.54 64.32
CA GLU A 103 -0.32 4.19 64.90
C GLU A 103 -0.15 4.31 66.42
N ALA A 104 -1.02 3.58 67.15
CA ALA A 104 -0.94 3.08 68.54
C ALA A 104 -0.74 4.06 69.73
#